data_AF-A0A9X3RF85-F1
#
_entry.id   AF-A0A9X3RF85-F1
#
_cell.length_a   1.000
_cell.length_b   1.000
_cell.length_c   1.000
_cell.angle_alpha   90.00
_cell.angle_beta   90.00
_cell.angle_gamma   90.00
#
_symmetry.space_group_name_H-M   'P 1'
#
loop_
_entity.id
_entity.type
_entity.pdbx_description
1 polymer ?
#
loop_
_entity_poly.entity_id
_entity_poly.type
_entity_poly.pdbx_seq_one_letter_code
_entity_poly.pdbx_strand_id
1 'polypeptide(L)' 'MEPIIVDKNTGTELWTASQCAEYSGTARGTFTSYAGRGRAPRPAAKYNGLTLWDSNVVKEWQQKRDGAPTSSDTTAQK' A
#
# COMPACT_ATOMS: atom_id res chain seq x y z
N MET A 1 2.88 17.02 13.98
CA MET A 1 1.60 16.34 14.30
C MET A 1 1.22 15.52 13.08
N GLU A 2 0.94 14.23 13.23
CA GLU A 2 0.65 13.32 12.12
C GLU A 2 -0.68 12.59 12.39
N PRO A 3 -1.80 13.06 11.80
CA PRO A 3 -3.11 12.44 12.02
C PRO A 3 -3.23 11.13 11.23
N ILE A 4 -3.86 10.12 11.83
CA ILE A 4 -4.15 8.83 11.20
C ILE A 4 -5.65 8.58 11.10
N ILE A 5 -6.06 7.77 10.12
CA ILE A 5 -7.45 7.32 9.95
C ILE A 5 -7.55 5.89 10.46
N VAL A 6 -8.46 5.65 11.39
CA VAL A 6 -8.70 4.31 11.97
C VAL A 6 -10.15 3.93 11.74
N ASP A 7 -10.38 2.73 11.24
CA ASP A 7 -11.72 2.15 11.20
C ASP A 7 -12.22 1.93 12.64
N LYS A 8 -13.37 2.52 12.97
CA LYS A 8 -13.92 2.49 14.32
C LYS A 8 -14.31 1.07 14.78
N ASN A 9 -14.73 0.21 13.85
CA ASN A 9 -15.27 -1.11 14.17
C ASN A 9 -14.15 -2.15 14.30
N THR A 10 -13.14 -2.09 13.44
CA THR A 10 -12.04 -3.06 13.43
C THR A 10 -10.80 -2.57 14.17
N GLY A 11 -10.68 -1.27 14.43
CA GLY A 11 -9.46 -0.65 14.96
C GLY A 11 -8.32 -0.61 13.95
N THR A 12 -8.57 -0.95 12.68
CA THR A 12 -7.54 -1.05 11.66
C THR A 12 -7.19 0.33 11.11
N GLU A 13 -5.90 0.60 10.98
CA GLU A 13 -5.42 1.80 10.32
C GLU A 13 -5.71 1.73 8.81
N LEU A 14 -6.31 2.81 8.30
CA LEU A 14 -6.64 2.98 6.90
C LEU A 14 -5.69 3.99 6.26
N TRP A 15 -5.13 3.61 5.13
CA TRP A 15 -4.19 4.41 4.38
C TRP A 15 -4.83 5.05 3.16
N THR A 16 -4.43 6.29 2.90
CA THR A 16 -4.68 6.95 1.62
C THR A 16 -3.83 6.33 0.52
N ALA A 17 -4.20 6.59 -0.75
CA ALA A 17 -3.39 6.16 -1.90
C ALA A 17 -1.92 6.63 -1.83
N SER A 18 -1.67 7.81 -1.23
CA SER A 18 -0.32 8.34 -1.08
C SER A 18 0.49 7.54 -0.07
N GLN A 19 -0.08 7.22 1.10
CA GLN A 19 0.57 6.41 2.14
C GLN A 19 0.87 4.99 1.63
N CYS A 20 -0.08 4.37 0.90
CA CYS A 20 0.19 3.06 0.30
C CYS A 20 1.33 3.10 -0.73
N ALA A 21 1.40 4.16 -1.52
CA ALA A 21 2.42 4.33 -2.54
C ALA A 21 3.80 4.55 -1.91
N GLU A 22 3.88 5.41 -0.90
CA GLU A 22 5.08 5.63 -0.09
C GLU A 22 5.59 4.32 0.53
N TYR A 23 4.70 3.60 1.23
CA TYR A 23 5.07 2.33 1.86
C TYR A 23 5.57 1.27 0.86
N SER A 24 4.99 1.23 -0.35
CA SER A 24 5.33 0.25 -1.38
C SER A 24 6.43 0.68 -2.35
N GLY A 25 7.04 1.86 -2.15
CA GLY A 25 8.06 2.39 -3.05
C GLY A 25 7.53 2.68 -4.46
N THR A 26 6.27 3.07 -4.60
CA THR A 26 5.66 3.42 -5.90
C THR A 26 5.14 4.85 -5.92
N ALA A 27 4.84 5.39 -7.11
CA ALA A 27 4.13 6.66 -7.24
C ALA A 27 2.63 6.47 -6.95
N ARG A 28 1.96 7.48 -6.37
CA ARG A 28 0.53 7.45 -6.04
C ARG A 28 -0.35 6.97 -7.20
N GLY A 29 -0.18 7.55 -8.39
CA GLY A 29 -0.93 7.17 -9.59
C GLY A 29 -0.65 5.74 -10.06
N THR A 30 0.58 5.26 -9.86
CA THR A 30 0.96 3.88 -10.16
C THR A 30 0.26 2.91 -9.23
N PHE A 31 0.27 3.18 -7.91
CA PHE A 31 -0.42 2.35 -6.93
C PHE A 31 -1.93 2.26 -7.21
N THR A 32 -2.59 3.39 -7.46
CA THR A 32 -4.04 3.37 -7.79
C THR A 32 -4.32 2.64 -9.10
N SER A 33 -3.42 2.76 -10.08
CA SER A 33 -3.51 2.02 -11.34
C SER A 33 -3.34 0.51 -11.13
N TYR A 34 -2.44 0.07 -10.24
CA TYR A 34 -2.31 -1.34 -9.85
C TYR A 34 -3.57 -1.84 -9.15
N ALA A 35 -4.14 -1.07 -8.22
CA ALA A 35 -5.35 -1.45 -7.51
C ALA A 35 -6.52 -1.62 -8.50
N GLY A 36 -6.67 -0.69 -9.46
CA GLY A 36 -7.69 -0.79 -10.51
C GLY A 36 -7.51 -1.98 -11.46
N ARG A 37 -6.27 -2.47 -11.63
CA ARG A 37 -5.94 -3.65 -12.46
C ARG A 37 -5.82 -4.96 -11.65
N GLY A 38 -6.15 -4.96 -10.36
CA GLY A 38 -6.03 -6.13 -9.49
C GLY A 38 -4.59 -6.59 -9.21
N ARG A 39 -3.60 -5.70 -9.40
CA ARG A 39 -2.17 -5.94 -9.11
C ARG A 39 -1.71 -5.42 -7.75
N ALA A 40 -2.54 -4.61 -7.11
CA ALA A 40 -2.40 -4.15 -5.73
C ALA A 40 -3.72 -4.38 -4.99
N PRO A 41 -3.75 -4.26 -3.65
CA PRO A 41 -4.97 -4.42 -2.88
C PRO A 41 -6.11 -3.53 -3.37
N ARG A 42 -7.32 -4.07 -3.31
CA ARG A 42 -8.53 -3.30 -3.60
C ARG A 42 -8.77 -2.28 -2.48
N PRO A 43 -9.37 -1.12 -2.79
CA PRO A 43 -9.79 -0.18 -1.75
C PRO A 43 -10.71 -0.85 -0.73
N ALA A 44 -10.48 -0.57 0.56
CA ALA A 44 -11.32 -1.03 1.65
C ALA A 44 -12.58 -0.17 1.79
N ALA A 45 -12.45 1.15 1.62
CA ALA A 45 -13.56 2.08 1.79
C ALA A 45 -13.41 3.36 0.96
N LYS A 46 -14.53 4.10 0.83
CA LYS A 46 -14.54 5.50 0.43
C LYS A 46 -15.11 6.34 1.56
N TYR A 47 -14.39 7.37 1.99
CA TYR A 47 -14.81 8.25 3.09
C TYR A 47 -14.49 9.70 2.73
N ASN A 48 -15.51 10.56 2.66
CA ASN A 48 -15.38 11.99 2.34
C ASN A 48 -14.51 12.28 1.09
N GLY A 49 -14.70 11.51 0.02
CA GLY A 49 -13.93 11.65 -1.22
C GLY A 49 -12.54 10.99 -1.21
N LEU A 50 -12.06 10.54 -0.05
CA LEU A 50 -10.85 9.73 0.05
C LEU A 50 -11.17 8.28 -0.27
N THR A 51 -10.34 7.67 -1.09
CA THR A 51 -10.29 6.21 -1.23
C THR A 51 -9.25 5.70 -0.25
N LEU A 52 -9.63 4.71 0.54
CA LEU A 52 -8.83 4.20 1.65
C LEU A 52 -8.56 2.71 1.47
N TRP A 53 -7.39 2.28 1.91
CA TRP A 53 -6.93 0.90 1.90
C TRP A 53 -6.64 0.44 3.31
N ASP A 54 -6.89 -0.83 3.57
CA ASP A 54 -6.46 -1.47 4.80
C ASP A 54 -4.92 -1.56 4.82
N SER A 55 -4.29 -0.94 5.81
CA SER A 55 -2.83 -0.91 5.93
C SER A 55 -2.23 -2.32 6.07
N ASN A 56 -2.89 -3.25 6.76
CA ASN A 56 -2.39 -4.60 6.95
C ASN A 56 -2.40 -5.36 5.62
N VAL A 57 -3.45 -5.22 4.83
CA VAL A 57 -3.54 -5.85 3.50
C VAL A 57 -2.46 -5.30 2.56
N VAL A 58 -2.14 -4.01 2.65
CA VAL A 58 -1.04 -3.40 1.87
C VAL A 58 0.32 -3.93 2.32
N LYS A 59 0.55 -4.04 3.64
CA LYS A 59 1.79 -4.62 4.21
C LYS A 59 1.98 -6.07 3.75
N GLU A 60 0.95 -6.90 3.85
CA GLU A 60 0.99 -8.29 3.41
C GLU A 60 1.25 -8.42 1.90
N TRP A 61 0.62 -7.58 1.08
CA TRP A 61 0.84 -7.57 -0.35
C TRP A 61 2.28 -7.20 -0.70
N GLN A 62 2.84 -6.17 -0.04
CA GLN A 62 4.22 -5.75 -0.28
C GLN A 62 5.21 -6.84 0.15
N GLN A 63 5.00 -7.46 1.32
CA GLN A 63 5.84 -8.59 1.77
C GLN A 63 5.84 -9.76 0.78
N LYS A 64 4.67 -10.11 0.22
CA LYS A 64 4.56 -11.15 -0.82
C LYS A 64 5.28 -10.76 -2.11
N ARG A 65 5.30 -9.47 -2.42
CA ARG A 65 5.97 -8.92 -3.60
C ARG A 65 7.49 -8.95 -3.45
N ASP A 66 8.00 -8.63 -2.26
CA ASP A 66 9.43 -8.66 -1.95
C ASP A 66 9.95 -10.09 -1.70
N GLY A 67 9.08 -11.00 -1.25
CA GLY A 67 9.36 -12.43 -1.09
C GLY A 67 9.25 -13.26 -2.37
N ALA A 68 8.87 -12.67 -3.50
CA ALA A 68 9.10 -13.30 -4.79
C ALA A 68 10.63 -13.36 -5.00
N PRO A 69 11.21 -14.52 -5.37
CA PRO A 69 12.65 -14.61 -5.59
C PRO A 69 13.01 -13.79 -6.82
N THR A 70 13.30 -12.50 -6.63
CA THR A 70 14.07 -11.72 -7.59
C THR A 70 15.52 -12.13 -7.39
N SER A 71 15.96 -13.06 -8.21
CA SER A 71 17.37 -13.26 -8.54
C SER A 71 17.95 -11.95 -9.07
N SER A 72 18.30 -11.05 -8.17
CA SER A 72 19.09 -9.86 -8.47
C SER A 72 19.70 -9.35 -7.18
N ASP A 73 20.46 -10.25 -6.54
CA ASP A 73 21.76 -9.88 -6.02
C ASP A 73 22.61 -9.45 -7.22
N THR A 74 22.94 -8.16 -7.31
CA THR A 74 24.14 -7.58 -7.94
C THR A 74 24.07 -6.07 -7.77
N THR A 75 24.82 -5.52 -6.81
CA THR A 75 25.94 -4.60 -7.08
C THR A 75 26.45 -3.99 -5.77
N ALA A 76 27.67 -4.38 -5.44
CA ALA A 76 28.55 -3.75 -4.46
C ALA A 76 28.90 -2.30 -4.81
N GLN A 77 29.16 -1.46 -3.80
CA GLN A 77 30.22 -0.44 -3.77
C GLN A 77 30.29 0.12 -2.33
N LYS A 78 31.32 -0.25 -1.56
CA LYS A 78 32.64 0.40 -1.40
C LYS A 78 32.58 1.72 -0.65
#